data_AF-A0A2T2V2U2-F1
#
_entry.id   AF-A0A2T2V2U2-F1
#
_cell.length_a   1.000
_cell.length_b   1.000
_cell.length_c   1.000
_cell.angle_alpha   90.00
_cell.angle_beta   90.00
_cell.angle_gamma   90.00
#
_symmetry.space_group_name_H-M   'P 1'
#
loop_
_entity.id
_entity.type
_entity.pdbx_description
1 polymer ?
#
loop_
_entity_poly.entity_id
_entity_poly.type
_entity_poly.pdbx_seq_one_letter_code
_entity_poly.pdbx_strand_id
1 'polypeptide(L)'
;MSFLSLNSEWSRAVAAGLALFIVLGLLAAGFALSAGGSPEEAREAVEEAVREEAVGRNDRPATVWAGPLRLPTDNVALFKEDGAPQFYQYVNRHFEGQSSQPWEAGQYGFVRTPVRTEEMGVVYTRFHEGIDIRATRRDGRGEPRDTVRATDDGTVAYINESAPASNYGKYVVVEHEWEGTPYYSLYAHLSEPYVETGERVRQGAPLGRMG
;
A
#
# COMPACT_ATOMS: atom_id res chain seq x y z
N MET A 1 3.32 20.24 -43.51
CA MET A 1 2.18 19.46 -42.98
C MET A 1 2.63 18.01 -42.90
N SER A 2 3.00 17.58 -41.69
CA SER A 2 3.55 16.24 -41.40
C SER A 2 2.73 15.63 -40.27
N PHE A 3 2.60 14.32 -40.33
CA PHE A 3 1.68 13.40 -39.67
C PHE A 3 1.63 13.46 -38.13
N LEU A 4 0.46 13.06 -37.63
CA LEU A 4 0.17 12.59 -36.27
C LEU A 4 1.24 11.63 -35.76
N SER A 5 1.88 11.95 -34.63
CA SER A 5 2.63 10.99 -33.81
C SER A 5 1.83 10.73 -32.54
N LEU A 6 0.98 9.71 -32.58
CA LEU A 6 0.35 9.09 -31.41
C LEU A 6 1.31 8.03 -30.85
N ASN A 7 2.34 8.49 -30.16
CA ASN A 7 3.10 7.63 -29.24
C ASN A 7 2.57 7.88 -27.83
N SER A 8 1.67 7.01 -27.37
CA SER A 8 1.31 6.91 -25.95
C SER A 8 1.20 5.44 -25.59
N GLU A 9 1.64 5.11 -24.37
CA GLU A 9 1.64 3.75 -23.82
C GLU A 9 0.24 3.12 -23.78
N TRP A 10 -0.80 3.96 -23.87
CA TRP A 10 -2.19 3.59 -24.17
C TRP A 10 -2.33 2.73 -25.44
N SER A 11 -1.64 3.10 -26.52
CA SER A 11 -1.63 2.31 -27.76
C SER A 11 -0.99 0.94 -27.54
N ARG A 12 0.00 0.84 -26.62
CA ARG A 12 0.67 -0.42 -26.30
C ARG A 12 -0.16 -1.30 -25.37
N ALA A 13 -0.84 -0.73 -24.37
CA ALA A 13 -1.73 -1.46 -23.48
C ALA A 13 -2.99 -1.95 -24.22
N VAL A 14 -3.60 -1.09 -25.05
CA VAL A 14 -4.73 -1.47 -25.91
C VAL A 14 -4.27 -2.51 -26.94
N ALA A 15 -3.10 -2.35 -27.56
CA ALA A 15 -2.56 -3.35 -28.48
C ALA A 15 -2.18 -4.66 -27.78
N ALA A 16 -1.69 -4.65 -26.54
CA ALA A 16 -1.38 -5.84 -25.76
C ALA A 16 -2.66 -6.58 -25.34
N GLY A 17 -3.69 -5.85 -24.92
CA GLY A 17 -5.02 -6.41 -24.66
C GLY A 17 -5.63 -7.00 -25.93
N LEU A 18 -5.62 -6.26 -27.04
CA LEU A 18 -6.09 -6.76 -28.34
C LEU A 18 -5.28 -7.98 -28.81
N ALA A 19 -3.96 -7.97 -28.62
CA ALA A 19 -3.09 -9.08 -28.98
C ALA A 19 -3.37 -10.31 -28.13
N LEU A 20 -3.65 -10.15 -26.83
CA LEU A 20 -4.06 -11.25 -25.96
C LEU A 20 -5.42 -11.82 -26.40
N PHE A 21 -6.39 -10.97 -26.76
CA PHE A 21 -7.67 -11.42 -27.32
C PHE A 21 -7.52 -12.11 -28.69
N ILE A 22 -6.61 -11.64 -29.54
CA ILE A 22 -6.30 -12.28 -30.82
C ILE A 22 -5.61 -13.62 -30.60
N VAL A 23 -4.66 -13.72 -29.66
CA VAL A 23 -3.95 -14.97 -29.35
C VAL A 23 -4.89 -15.99 -28.70
N LEU A 24 -5.72 -15.58 -27.74
CA LEU A 24 -6.76 -16.45 -27.15
C LEU A 24 -7.80 -16.89 -28.19
N GLY A 25 -8.22 -15.98 -29.07
CA GLY A 25 -9.12 -16.30 -30.18
C GLY A 25 -8.50 -17.27 -31.19
N LEU A 26 -7.21 -17.12 -31.51
CA LEU A 26 -6.47 -18.02 -32.40
C LEU A 26 -6.21 -19.38 -31.74
N LEU A 27 -5.95 -19.43 -30.43
CA LEU A 27 -5.79 -20.68 -29.67
C LEU A 27 -7.12 -21.43 -29.56
N ALA A 28 -8.23 -20.73 -29.30
CA ALA A 28 -9.56 -21.32 -29.26
C ALA A 28 -10.01 -21.81 -30.65
N ALA A 29 -9.74 -21.04 -31.71
CA ALA A 29 -9.99 -21.47 -33.09
C ALA A 29 -9.11 -22.68 -33.48
N GLY A 30 -7.84 -22.68 -33.08
CA GLY A 30 -6.92 -23.81 -33.28
C GLY A 30 -7.38 -25.07 -32.52
N PHE A 31 -7.89 -24.91 -31.31
CA PHE A 31 -8.47 -26.00 -30.53
C PHE A 31 -9.74 -26.56 -31.20
N ALA A 32 -10.67 -25.70 -31.65
CA ALA A 32 -11.87 -26.10 -32.37
C ALA A 32 -11.55 -26.86 -33.68
N LEU A 33 -10.56 -26.38 -34.45
CA LEU A 33 -10.08 -27.04 -35.67
C LEU A 33 -9.38 -28.39 -35.38
N SER A 34 -8.72 -28.55 -34.23
CA SER A 34 -7.97 -29.78 -33.88
C SER A 34 -8.82 -30.84 -33.17
N ALA A 35 -9.87 -30.42 -32.45
CA ALA A 35 -10.68 -31.30 -31.61
C ALA A 35 -12.11 -31.54 -32.14
N GLY A 36 -12.49 -30.91 -33.27
CA GLY A 36 -13.82 -31.05 -33.86
C GLY A 36 -14.92 -30.26 -33.14
N GLY A 37 -14.54 -29.30 -32.29
CA GLY A 37 -15.47 -28.44 -31.57
C GLY A 37 -16.09 -27.36 -32.45
N SER A 38 -17.31 -26.94 -32.12
CA SER A 38 -18.00 -25.88 -32.84
C SER A 38 -17.49 -24.48 -32.47
N PRO A 39 -17.62 -23.47 -33.35
CA PRO A 39 -17.27 -22.09 -33.02
C PRO A 39 -18.01 -21.51 -31.80
N GLU A 40 -19.19 -22.04 -31.47
CA GLU A 40 -19.92 -21.62 -30.27
C GLU A 40 -19.28 -22.16 -28.99
N GLU A 41 -18.83 -23.41 -28.98
CA GLU A 41 -18.11 -24.01 -27.84
C GLU A 41 -16.80 -23.27 -27.56
N ALA A 42 -16.09 -22.86 -28.62
CA ALA A 42 -14.87 -22.06 -28.49
C ALA A 42 -15.15 -20.66 -27.91
N ARG A 43 -16.28 -20.05 -28.28
CA ARG A 43 -16.70 -18.76 -27.75
C ARG A 43 -17.11 -18.86 -26.28
N GLU A 44 -17.85 -19.90 -25.92
CA GLU A 44 -18.30 -20.16 -24.55
C GLU A 44 -17.10 -20.37 -23.62
N ALA A 45 -16.08 -21.13 -24.03
CA ALA A 45 -14.85 -21.32 -23.27
C ALA A 45 -14.06 -20.01 -23.04
N VAL A 46 -14.05 -19.11 -24.04
CA VAL A 46 -13.41 -17.78 -23.89
C VAL A 46 -14.24 -16.89 -22.96
N GLU A 47 -15.57 -16.89 -23.08
CA GLU A 47 -16.46 -16.14 -22.20
C GLU A 47 -16.40 -16.65 -20.74
N GLU A 48 -16.24 -17.96 -20.55
CA GLU A 48 -16.01 -18.60 -19.25
C GLU A 48 -14.66 -18.21 -18.64
N ALA A 49 -13.56 -18.29 -19.39
CA ALA A 49 -12.24 -17.89 -18.91
C ALA A 49 -12.16 -16.39 -18.54
N VAL A 50 -12.81 -15.52 -19.34
CA VAL A 50 -12.93 -14.09 -19.02
C VAL A 50 -13.78 -13.87 -17.77
N ARG A 51 -14.84 -14.67 -17.58
CA ARG A 51 -15.67 -14.63 -16.37
C ARG A 51 -14.89 -15.12 -15.15
N GLU A 52 -14.10 -16.18 -15.25
CA GLU A 52 -13.26 -16.68 -14.15
C GLU A 52 -12.18 -15.66 -13.73
N GLU A 53 -11.52 -14.98 -14.67
CA GLU A 53 -10.62 -13.85 -14.36
C GLU A 53 -11.36 -12.69 -13.67
N ALA A 54 -12.56 -12.36 -14.14
CA ALA A 54 -13.38 -11.30 -13.56
C ALA A 54 -13.90 -11.67 -12.15
N VAL A 55 -14.22 -12.94 -11.92
CA VAL A 55 -14.67 -13.48 -10.64
C VAL A 55 -13.51 -13.57 -9.63
N GLY A 56 -12.29 -13.91 -10.07
CA GLY A 56 -11.09 -13.88 -9.24
C GLY A 56 -10.73 -12.49 -8.66
N ARG A 57 -11.32 -11.41 -9.20
CA ARG A 57 -11.24 -10.06 -8.63
C ARG A 57 -12.24 -9.79 -7.50
N ASN A 58 -13.37 -10.50 -7.44
CA ASN A 58 -14.50 -10.17 -6.56
C ASN A 58 -14.58 -11.00 -5.26
N ASP A 59 -13.84 -12.10 -5.12
CA ASP A 59 -13.87 -12.96 -3.91
C ASP A 59 -12.87 -12.52 -2.80
N ARG A 60 -12.49 -11.24 -2.75
CA ARG A 60 -11.60 -10.74 -1.69
C ARG A 60 -12.38 -10.58 -0.38
N PRO A 61 -11.95 -11.20 0.74
CA PRO A 61 -12.62 -11.02 2.03
C PRO A 61 -12.66 -9.54 2.39
N ALA A 62 -13.78 -9.10 2.98
CA ALA A 62 -14.08 -7.72 3.34
C ALA A 62 -12.98 -7.11 4.23
N THR A 63 -11.97 -6.57 3.56
CA THR A 63 -11.07 -5.56 4.09
C THR A 63 -11.84 -4.26 3.97
N VAL A 64 -11.94 -3.48 5.05
CA VAL A 64 -12.77 -2.26 5.08
C VAL A 64 -12.26 -1.30 4.00
N TRP A 65 -13.03 -1.19 2.92
CA TRP A 65 -12.72 -0.42 1.72
C TRP A 65 -12.97 1.06 1.98
N ALA A 66 -11.92 1.88 1.91
CA ALA A 66 -12.01 3.34 1.90
C ALA A 66 -11.28 3.86 0.64
N GLY A 67 -11.82 3.56 -0.54
CA GLY A 67 -11.23 3.97 -1.83
C GLY A 67 -10.10 3.04 -2.35
N PRO A 68 -9.25 3.50 -3.30
CA PRO A 68 -8.21 2.69 -3.96
C PRO A 68 -7.08 2.26 -3.01
N LEU A 69 -7.04 2.77 -1.78
CA LEU A 69 -6.02 2.46 -0.79
C LEU A 69 -6.52 1.52 0.30
N ARG A 70 -5.63 0.63 0.75
CA ARG A 70 -5.80 -0.20 1.94
C ARG A 70 -5.00 0.37 3.11
N LEU A 71 -5.51 0.25 4.34
CA LEU A 71 -4.69 0.49 5.53
C LEU A 71 -3.47 -0.47 5.57
N PRO A 72 -2.28 0.01 5.96
CA PRO A 72 -1.05 -0.77 5.90
C PRO A 72 -0.90 -1.76 7.06
N THR A 73 -1.87 -1.85 7.97
CA THR A 73 -1.87 -2.79 9.11
C THR A 73 -3.27 -3.39 9.32
N ASP A 74 -3.39 -4.34 10.22
CA ASP A 74 -4.68 -4.91 10.62
C ASP A 74 -5.48 -3.96 11.55
N ASN A 75 -4.90 -2.84 11.98
CA ASN A 75 -5.56 -1.86 12.84
C ASN A 75 -6.57 -1.02 12.05
N VAL A 76 -7.83 -1.41 12.08
CA VAL A 76 -8.95 -0.71 11.43
C VAL A 76 -9.72 0.23 12.36
N ALA A 77 -9.17 0.53 13.55
CA ALA A 77 -9.90 1.29 14.58
C ALA A 77 -10.32 2.69 14.10
N LEU A 78 -9.62 3.29 13.14
CA LEU A 78 -9.96 4.60 12.56
C LEU A 78 -11.41 4.67 12.05
N PHE A 79 -11.96 3.56 11.57
CA PHE A 79 -13.31 3.49 11.00
C PHE A 79 -14.41 3.20 12.03
N LYS A 80 -14.06 3.11 13.32
CA LYS A 80 -15.01 2.92 14.42
C LYS A 80 -15.33 4.27 15.07
N GLU A 81 -16.54 4.40 15.59
CA GLU A 81 -16.91 5.52 16.46
C GLU A 81 -15.91 5.61 17.63
N ASP A 82 -15.39 6.81 17.87
CA ASP A 82 -14.35 7.11 18.87
C ASP A 82 -13.10 6.20 18.80
N GLY A 83 -12.77 5.67 17.62
CA GLY A 83 -11.70 4.70 17.44
C GLY A 83 -10.29 5.28 17.21
N ALA A 84 -10.17 6.61 17.06
CA ALA A 84 -8.90 7.28 16.83
C ALA A 84 -7.86 7.04 17.95
N PRO A 85 -8.21 7.07 19.25
CA PRO A 85 -7.29 6.75 20.33
C PRO A 85 -6.75 5.31 20.32
N GLN A 86 -7.38 4.38 19.59
CA GLN A 86 -6.95 2.99 19.42
C GLN A 86 -6.22 2.78 18.10
N PHE A 87 -6.40 3.70 17.14
CA PHE A 87 -5.72 3.68 15.85
C PHE A 87 -4.34 4.32 15.91
N TYR A 88 -4.21 5.51 16.49
CA TYR A 88 -2.94 6.23 16.51
C TYR A 88 -2.03 5.78 17.66
N GLN A 89 -0.73 5.66 17.37
CA GLN A 89 0.30 5.39 18.36
C GLN A 89 0.54 6.66 19.19
N TYR A 90 0.43 6.53 20.51
CA TYR A 90 0.78 7.62 21.41
C TYR A 90 2.30 7.78 21.50
N VAL A 91 2.76 8.97 21.86
CA VAL A 91 4.14 9.23 22.27
C VAL A 91 4.20 9.48 23.76
N ASN A 92 5.19 8.89 24.42
CA ASN A 92 5.54 9.27 25.77
C ASN A 92 6.13 10.68 25.77
N ARG A 93 5.40 11.64 26.34
CA ARG A 93 5.86 13.02 26.49
C ARG A 93 6.15 13.30 27.95
N HIS A 94 7.38 13.75 28.24
CA HIS A 94 7.75 14.33 29.51
C HIS A 94 8.11 15.80 29.30
N PHE A 95 7.40 16.70 29.97
CA PHE A 95 7.64 18.13 29.87
C PHE A 95 7.32 18.80 31.20
N GLU A 96 8.26 19.58 31.74
CA GLU A 96 8.10 20.33 32.99
C GLU A 96 7.57 19.49 34.17
N GLY A 97 8.15 18.29 34.34
CA GLY A 97 7.78 17.37 35.43
C GLY A 97 6.48 16.60 35.21
N GLN A 98 5.77 16.84 34.10
CA GLN A 98 4.53 16.15 33.76
C GLN A 98 4.76 15.11 32.67
N SER A 99 4.29 13.89 32.93
CA SER A 99 4.29 12.80 31.95
C SER A 99 2.88 12.63 31.35
N SER A 100 2.82 12.44 30.04
CA SER A 100 1.56 12.27 29.30
C SER A 100 1.76 11.35 28.08
N GLN A 101 0.66 10.79 27.59
CA GLN A 101 0.64 9.90 26.41
C GLN A 101 -0.45 10.36 25.41
N PRO A 102 -0.30 11.54 24.78
CA PRO A 102 -1.25 11.99 23.77
C PRO A 102 -1.23 11.03 22.57
N TRP A 103 -2.40 10.53 22.19
CA TRP A 103 -2.58 9.67 21.01
C TRP A 103 -2.63 10.50 19.72
N GLU A 104 -3.07 11.76 19.83
CA GLU A 104 -3.15 12.76 18.76
C GLU A 104 -1.78 12.98 18.11
N ALA A 105 -0.71 12.69 18.85
CA ALA A 105 0.65 12.84 18.39
C ALA A 105 1.08 11.85 17.30
N GLY A 106 0.31 10.79 17.09
CA GLY A 106 0.46 9.90 15.93
C GLY A 106 -0.25 10.41 14.67
N GLN A 107 -0.99 11.53 14.72
CA GLN A 107 -1.67 12.08 13.56
C GLN A 107 -0.71 12.86 12.67
N TYR A 108 -1.02 12.89 11.37
CA TYR A 108 -0.39 13.80 10.42
C TYR A 108 -0.66 15.24 10.84
N GLY A 109 0.37 16.09 10.72
CA GLY A 109 0.24 17.50 11.05
C GLY A 109 0.43 17.82 12.54
N PHE A 110 0.61 16.83 13.40
CA PHE A 110 0.86 17.07 14.81
C PHE A 110 2.21 17.75 15.02
N VAL A 111 2.23 18.82 15.82
CA VAL A 111 3.46 19.50 16.24
C VAL A 111 3.85 19.04 17.65
N ARG A 112 5.06 18.50 17.78
CA ARG A 112 5.60 17.88 19.00
C ARG A 112 6.89 18.56 19.47
N THR A 113 7.43 18.04 20.57
CA THR A 113 8.64 18.56 21.23
C THR A 113 8.44 19.98 21.77
N PRO A 114 7.70 20.12 22.89
CA PRO A 114 7.52 21.42 23.54
C PRO A 114 8.86 21.93 24.08
N VAL A 115 9.14 23.21 23.83
CA VAL A 115 10.31 23.95 24.33
C VAL A 115 9.81 25.25 24.96
N ARG A 116 10.23 25.52 26.19
CA ARG A 116 9.97 26.79 26.86
C ARG A 116 10.91 27.86 26.32
N THR A 117 10.35 28.96 25.83
CA THR A 117 11.06 30.16 25.40
C THR A 117 10.67 31.33 26.30
N GLU A 118 11.60 32.27 26.50
CA GLU A 118 11.37 33.43 27.38
C GLU A 118 10.30 34.38 26.81
N GLU A 119 10.27 34.57 25.49
CA GLU A 119 9.40 35.55 24.82
C GLU A 119 8.06 34.97 24.35
N MET A 120 8.05 33.76 23.78
CA MET A 120 6.89 33.18 23.11
C MET A 120 6.16 32.12 23.94
N GLY A 121 6.62 31.87 25.17
CA GLY A 121 6.11 30.77 25.99
C GLY A 121 6.51 29.40 25.43
N VAL A 122 5.59 28.43 25.46
CA VAL A 122 5.87 27.06 24.98
C VAL A 122 5.65 26.98 23.47
N VAL A 123 6.71 26.63 22.74
CA VAL A 123 6.67 26.39 21.28
C VAL A 123 6.89 24.91 20.97
N TYR A 124 6.36 24.43 19.86
CA TYR A 124 6.55 23.05 19.39
C TYR A 124 7.46 23.05 18.16
N THR A 125 8.51 22.25 18.22
CA THR A 125 9.65 22.39 17.28
C THR A 125 9.71 21.30 16.21
N ARG A 126 8.80 20.32 16.23
CA ARG A 126 8.85 19.21 15.28
C ARG A 126 7.47 18.90 14.70
N PHE A 127 7.36 18.96 13.38
CA PHE A 127 6.18 18.56 12.62
C PHE A 127 6.18 17.04 12.37
N HIS A 128 5.00 16.43 12.33
CA HIS A 128 4.82 15.03 11.98
C HIS A 128 4.34 14.89 10.53
N GLU A 129 5.25 14.41 9.68
CA GLU A 129 5.06 14.26 8.22
C GLU A 129 4.28 13.00 7.82
N GLY A 130 3.97 12.13 8.77
CA GLY A 130 3.30 10.85 8.54
C GLY A 130 2.17 10.58 9.53
N ILE A 131 1.72 9.34 9.57
CA ILE A 131 0.83 8.83 10.62
C ILE A 131 1.50 7.66 11.33
N ASP A 132 1.42 7.63 12.65
CA ASP A 132 1.92 6.52 13.46
C ASP A 132 0.73 5.64 13.85
N ILE A 133 0.67 4.42 13.30
CA ILE A 133 -0.42 3.47 13.54
C ILE A 133 -0.03 2.53 14.69
N ARG A 134 -0.93 2.40 15.67
CA ARG A 134 -0.73 1.56 16.87
C ARG A 134 -0.75 0.08 16.51
N ALA A 135 0.21 -0.67 17.07
CA ALA A 135 0.24 -2.13 17.05
C ALA A 135 -1.03 -2.74 17.68
N THR A 136 -1.63 -3.72 17.02
CA THR A 136 -2.76 -4.50 17.55
C THR A 136 -2.29 -5.73 18.33
N ARG A 137 -1.08 -6.23 18.07
CA ARG A 137 -0.53 -7.43 18.69
C ARG A 137 0.89 -7.17 19.18
N ARG A 138 1.18 -7.62 20.39
CA ARG A 138 2.52 -7.59 20.98
C ARG A 138 2.92 -8.96 21.49
N ASP A 139 4.21 -9.22 21.53
CA ASP A 139 4.77 -10.45 22.11
C ASP A 139 4.95 -10.35 23.63
N GLY A 140 5.50 -11.41 24.25
CA GLY A 140 5.74 -11.44 25.70
C GLY A 140 6.81 -10.45 26.19
N ARG A 141 7.56 -9.81 25.30
CA ARG A 141 8.52 -8.74 25.59
C ARG A 141 7.94 -7.35 25.30
N GLY A 142 6.73 -7.27 24.76
CA GLY A 142 6.08 -6.04 24.37
C GLY A 142 6.37 -5.60 22.94
N GLU A 143 7.07 -6.40 22.13
CA GLU A 143 7.43 -6.04 20.76
C GLU A 143 6.23 -6.21 19.80
N PRO A 144 5.99 -5.26 18.87
CA PRO A 144 4.92 -5.39 17.87
C PRO A 144 5.04 -6.67 17.03
N ARG A 145 3.91 -7.29 16.71
CA ARG A 145 3.82 -8.45 15.81
C ARG A 145 3.01 -8.17 14.54
N ASP A 146 2.58 -6.94 14.36
CA ASP A 146 1.78 -6.52 13.23
C ASP A 146 2.60 -6.62 11.94
N THR A 147 1.99 -7.21 10.92
CA THR A 147 2.54 -7.21 9.56
C THR A 147 2.16 -5.90 8.89
N VAL A 148 3.16 -5.19 8.39
CA VAL A 148 2.99 -4.00 7.56
C VAL A 148 2.82 -4.43 6.10
N ARG A 149 1.85 -3.84 5.41
CA ARG A 149 1.43 -4.23 4.06
C ARG A 149 1.37 -3.03 3.13
N ALA A 150 1.58 -3.30 1.83
CA ALA A 150 1.44 -2.29 0.80
C ALA A 150 0.01 -1.71 0.78
N THR A 151 -0.11 -0.39 0.76
CA THR A 151 -1.41 0.30 0.68
C THR A 151 -2.04 0.18 -0.70
N ASP A 152 -1.24 -0.07 -1.73
CA ASP A 152 -1.67 -0.25 -3.12
C ASP A 152 -0.67 -1.11 -3.91
N ASP A 153 -1.01 -1.49 -5.14
CA ASP A 153 -0.10 -2.10 -6.12
C ASP A 153 1.10 -1.17 -6.39
N GLY A 154 2.29 -1.71 -6.55
CA GLY A 154 3.48 -0.90 -6.81
C GLY A 154 4.77 -1.68 -7.00
N THR A 155 5.88 -0.94 -7.08
CA THR A 155 7.24 -1.49 -7.12
C THR A 155 8.03 -0.96 -5.95
N VAL A 156 8.76 -1.82 -5.24
CA VAL A 156 9.63 -1.40 -4.13
C VAL A 156 10.76 -0.56 -4.69
N ALA A 157 10.70 0.75 -4.45
CA ALA A 157 11.66 1.71 -4.98
C ALA A 157 12.96 1.73 -4.16
N TYR A 158 12.86 1.50 -2.85
CA TYR A 158 14.00 1.58 -1.95
C TYR A 158 13.74 0.86 -0.61
N ILE A 159 14.79 0.32 -0.01
CA ILE A 159 14.78 -0.24 1.34
C ILE A 159 15.98 0.30 2.11
N ASN A 160 15.73 0.77 3.34
CA ASN A 160 16.78 0.94 4.34
C ASN A 160 16.69 -0.18 5.36
N GLU A 161 17.68 -1.07 5.40
CA GLU A 161 17.75 -2.15 6.38
C GLU A 161 18.49 -1.75 7.66
N SER A 162 19.13 -0.58 7.67
CA SER A 162 19.94 -0.09 8.78
C SER A 162 19.17 0.93 9.62
N ALA A 163 18.68 0.51 10.80
CA ALA A 163 17.95 1.40 11.70
C ALA A 163 18.72 2.70 12.05
N PRO A 164 20.05 2.67 12.28
CA PRO A 164 20.81 3.90 12.57
C PRO A 164 21.02 4.83 11.36
N ALA A 165 20.77 4.38 10.13
CA ALA A 165 21.04 5.16 8.93
C ALA A 165 19.98 6.25 8.65
N SER A 166 18.86 6.26 9.37
CA SER A 166 17.77 7.21 9.17
C SER A 166 16.95 7.42 10.44
N ASN A 167 16.33 8.60 10.57
CA ASN A 167 15.33 8.87 11.59
C ASN A 167 14.05 8.03 11.43
N TYR A 168 13.86 7.39 10.27
CA TYR A 168 12.74 6.47 9.99
C TYR A 168 13.05 5.01 10.39
N GLY A 169 14.24 4.73 10.96
CA GLY A 169 14.64 3.37 11.30
C GLY A 169 14.81 2.50 10.05
N LYS A 170 14.45 1.22 10.12
CA LYS A 170 14.32 0.40 8.90
C LYS A 170 13.01 0.75 8.22
N TYR A 171 13.04 0.89 6.90
CA TYR A 171 11.85 1.28 6.15
C TYR A 171 11.88 0.78 4.71
N VAL A 172 10.68 0.69 4.14
CA VAL A 172 10.44 0.36 2.73
C VAL A 172 9.76 1.56 2.07
N VAL A 173 10.14 1.86 0.83
CA VAL A 173 9.45 2.82 -0.03
C VAL A 173 8.88 2.08 -1.23
N VAL A 174 7.59 2.28 -1.51
CA VAL A 174 6.91 1.70 -2.68
C VAL A 174 6.50 2.83 -3.61
N GLU A 175 6.88 2.70 -4.89
CA GLU A 175 6.40 3.53 -5.98
C GLU A 175 5.09 2.96 -6.54
N HIS A 176 4.10 3.82 -6.67
CA HIS A 176 2.78 3.55 -7.21
C HIS A 176 2.60 4.42 -8.46
N GLU A 177 1.86 3.91 -9.45
CA GLU A 177 1.54 4.67 -10.65
C GLU A 177 0.06 5.03 -10.65
N TRP A 178 -0.25 6.31 -10.42
CA TRP A 178 -1.63 6.81 -10.42
C TRP A 178 -1.82 7.82 -11.54
N GLU A 179 -2.69 7.50 -12.48
CA GLU A 179 -3.00 8.35 -13.64
C GLU A 179 -1.73 8.80 -14.40
N GLY A 180 -0.74 7.90 -14.52
CA GLY A 180 0.54 8.18 -15.17
C GLY A 180 1.50 9.07 -14.36
N THR A 181 1.20 9.32 -13.08
CA THR A 181 2.05 10.09 -12.16
C THR A 181 2.54 9.19 -11.03
N PRO A 182 3.86 9.19 -10.74
CA PRO A 182 4.38 8.39 -9.64
C PRO A 182 3.97 8.98 -8.29
N TYR A 183 3.49 8.11 -7.40
CA TYR A 183 3.23 8.40 -6.00
C TYR A 183 4.06 7.45 -5.13
N TYR A 184 4.66 7.94 -4.04
CA TYR A 184 5.49 7.12 -3.16
C TYR A 184 4.86 6.99 -1.79
N SER A 185 4.74 5.76 -1.30
CA SER A 185 4.42 5.47 0.09
C SER A 185 5.67 5.00 0.85
N LEU A 186 5.81 5.42 2.11
CA LEU A 186 6.93 5.07 2.97
C LEU A 186 6.41 4.35 4.22
N TYR A 187 7.01 3.20 4.54
CA TYR A 187 6.64 2.34 5.67
C TYR A 187 7.80 2.32 6.66
N ALA A 188 7.75 3.21 7.65
CA ALA A 188 8.82 3.44 8.62
C ALA A 188 8.79 2.49 9.82
N HIS A 189 9.85 2.54 10.62
CA HIS A 189 9.96 1.88 11.91
C HIS A 189 9.64 0.38 11.85
N LEU A 190 10.17 -0.29 10.82
CA LEU A 190 10.08 -1.74 10.71
C LEU A 190 11.14 -2.39 11.61
N SER A 191 10.78 -3.52 12.21
CA SER A 191 11.78 -4.41 12.83
C SER A 191 12.51 -5.23 11.76
N GLU A 192 11.82 -5.59 10.68
CA GLU A 192 12.32 -6.43 9.59
C GLU A 192 11.54 -6.17 8.29
N PRO A 193 12.19 -5.81 7.17
CA PRO A 193 11.57 -5.84 5.84
C PRO A 193 11.49 -7.28 5.29
N TYR A 194 10.52 -7.56 4.44
CA TYR A 194 10.28 -8.88 3.84
C TYR A 194 10.47 -8.93 2.31
N VAL A 195 10.77 -7.77 1.72
CA VAL A 195 10.80 -7.57 0.26
C VAL A 195 12.18 -7.09 -0.17
N GLU A 196 12.43 -7.10 -1.48
CA GLU A 196 13.66 -6.60 -2.08
C GLU A 196 13.41 -5.35 -2.95
N THR A 197 14.45 -4.52 -3.15
CA THR A 197 14.35 -3.37 -4.08
C THR A 197 14.12 -3.86 -5.51
N GLY A 198 13.16 -3.25 -6.21
CA GLY A 198 12.71 -3.64 -7.55
C GLY A 198 11.59 -4.69 -7.56
N GLU A 199 11.22 -5.24 -6.41
CA GLU A 199 10.13 -6.21 -6.31
C GLU A 199 8.77 -5.56 -6.62
N ARG A 200 7.93 -6.25 -7.42
CA ARG A 200 6.54 -5.85 -7.63
C ARG A 200 5.67 -6.39 -6.51
N VAL A 201 4.95 -5.49 -5.85
CA VAL A 201 4.02 -5.82 -4.76
C VAL A 201 2.59 -5.53 -5.18
N ARG A 202 1.66 -6.39 -4.76
CA ARG A 202 0.23 -6.10 -4.87
C ARG A 202 -0.26 -5.39 -3.62
N GLN A 203 -1.37 -4.67 -3.72
CA GLN A 203 -2.09 -4.12 -2.58
C GLN A 203 -2.32 -5.20 -1.51
N GLY A 204 -1.92 -4.92 -0.28
CA GLY A 204 -2.01 -5.85 0.83
C GLY A 204 -0.89 -6.90 0.91
N ALA A 205 0.07 -6.91 -0.01
CA ALA A 205 1.25 -7.75 0.09
C ALA A 205 2.06 -7.37 1.35
N PRO A 206 2.59 -8.36 2.11
CA PRO A 206 3.47 -8.10 3.24
C PRO A 206 4.74 -7.36 2.80
N LEU A 207 5.07 -6.27 3.47
CA LEU A 207 6.31 -5.50 3.25
C LEU A 207 7.31 -5.69 4.39
N GLY A 208 6.82 -5.97 5.60
CA GLY A 208 7.66 -6.12 6.77
C GLY A 208 6.89 -6.34 8.06
N ARG A 209 7.63 -6.39 9.16
CA ARG A 209 7.13 -6.43 10.53
C ARG A 209 7.26 -5.06 11.16
N MET A 210 6.23 -4.61 11.84
CA MET A 210 6.28 -3.41 12.69
C MET A 210 7.37 -3.56 13.77
N GLY A 211 8.02 -2.46 14.14
CA GLY A 211 9.05 -2.39 15.19
C GLY A 211 9.03 -1.09 15.96
#